data_AF-A0AAV7ZH91-F1
#
_entry.id   AF-A0AAV7ZH91-F1
#
_cell.length_a   1.000
_cell.length_b   1.000
_cell.length_c   1.000
_cell.angle_alpha   90.00
_cell.angle_beta   90.00
_cell.angle_gamma   90.00
#
_symmetry.space_group_name_H-M   'P 1'
#
loop_
_entity.id
_entity.type
_entity.pdbx_description
1 polymer ?
#
loop_
_entity_poly.entity_id
_entity_poly.type
_entity_poly.pdbx_seq_one_letter_code
_entity_poly.pdbx_strand_id
1 'polypeptide(L)'
;MSNSDDLLNDEDYLAYLTQSSDSEEDLSNSKQLKEKKEIIATIHHKDKPKVCELCGDWRRTSLHHLIPKLIIKREKKRSRKSKKYKERRSFTEVHLVRLCKYCHSKLHKCFTHKELSEQYSTPDLISEHPDMIKYLKWKKKKVIHDRKKMVNK
;
A
#
# COMPACT_ATOMS: atom_id res chain seq x y z
N MET A 1 -5.64 21.94 -26.52
CA MET A 1 -5.17 20.54 -26.74
C MET A 1 -4.29 20.20 -25.57
N SER A 2 -4.84 19.52 -24.57
CA SER A 2 -4.17 19.23 -23.31
C SER A 2 -4.24 17.73 -23.06
N ASN A 3 -3.09 17.06 -23.09
CA ASN A 3 -2.88 15.70 -22.59
C ASN A 3 -1.42 15.68 -22.11
N SER A 4 -1.15 15.67 -20.80
CA SER A 4 -1.23 14.53 -19.86
C SER A 4 0.11 13.81 -19.72
N ASP A 5 1.18 14.55 -19.48
CA ASP A 5 2.55 14.02 -19.33
C ASP A 5 3.17 14.46 -17.98
N ASP A 6 2.46 14.26 -16.87
CA ASP A 6 3.02 14.42 -15.51
C ASP A 6 2.58 13.27 -14.59
N LEU A 7 2.70 12.03 -15.07
CA LEU A 7 2.65 10.85 -14.22
C LEU A 7 4.09 10.47 -13.88
N LEU A 8 4.47 10.70 -12.61
CA LEU A 8 5.74 10.31 -12.00
C LEU A 8 6.16 8.91 -12.49
N ASN A 9 7.34 8.83 -13.08
CA ASN A 9 7.88 7.63 -13.69
C ASN A 9 7.97 6.49 -12.66
N ASP A 10 7.96 5.22 -13.09
CA ASP A 10 8.11 4.07 -12.16
C ASP A 10 9.40 4.17 -11.30
N GLU A 11 10.44 4.85 -11.82
CA GLU A 11 11.66 5.21 -11.09
C GLU A 11 11.43 6.32 -10.04
N ASP A 12 10.67 7.37 -10.37
CA ASP A 12 10.40 8.49 -9.47
C ASP A 12 9.52 8.08 -8.29
N TYR A 13 8.57 7.16 -8.51
CA TYR A 13 7.75 6.59 -7.44
C TYR A 13 8.59 5.72 -6.49
N LEU A 14 9.60 5.02 -7.01
CA LEU A 14 10.53 4.24 -6.19
C LEU A 14 11.54 5.14 -5.46
N ALA A 15 12.01 6.24 -6.08
CA ALA A 15 12.81 7.26 -5.42
C ALA A 15 12.04 7.90 -4.25
N TYR A 16 10.76 8.22 -4.46
CA TYR A 16 9.84 8.70 -3.43
C TYR A 16 9.68 7.72 -2.25
N LEU A 17 9.68 6.40 -2.52
CA LEU A 17 9.60 5.37 -1.48
C LEU A 17 10.94 5.04 -0.80
N THR A 18 12.08 5.45 -1.37
CA THR A 18 13.43 5.11 -0.88
C THR A 18 14.15 6.25 -0.18
N GLN A 19 13.69 7.50 -0.31
CA GLN A 19 14.19 8.65 0.45
C GLN A 19 13.85 8.61 1.95
N SER A 20 13.18 7.56 2.44
CA SER A 20 12.76 7.42 3.85
C SER A 20 13.63 6.45 4.67
N SER A 21 14.92 6.30 4.33
CA SER A 21 15.88 5.61 5.19
C SER A 21 17.23 6.32 5.21
N ASP A 22 17.54 6.85 6.40
CA ASP A 22 18.83 7.35 6.92
C ASP A 22 19.27 8.78 6.53
N SER A 23 18.61 9.78 7.11
CA SER A 23 19.27 10.96 7.74
C SER A 23 18.27 11.67 8.67
N GLU A 24 18.64 11.76 9.95
CA GLU A 24 17.88 12.50 10.97
C GLU A 24 18.09 14.01 10.80
N GLU A 25 17.46 14.60 9.79
CA GLU A 25 17.32 16.07 9.70
C GLU A 25 16.11 16.36 8.82
N ASP A 26 14.95 16.57 9.44
CA ASP A 26 14.00 17.63 9.10
C ASP A 26 12.65 17.39 9.79
N LEU A 27 12.51 17.99 10.97
CA LEU A 27 11.26 18.17 11.70
C LEU A 27 10.29 19.17 11.01
N SER A 28 10.39 19.38 9.69
CA SER A 28 9.69 20.46 8.98
C SER A 28 9.15 20.02 7.62
N ASN A 29 8.05 19.26 7.59
CA ASN A 29 6.91 19.63 6.72
C ASN A 29 5.64 18.80 6.97
N SER A 30 4.87 19.18 8.00
CA SER A 30 3.50 18.67 8.21
C SER A 30 2.60 18.85 6.96
N LYS A 31 2.90 19.85 6.13
CA LYS A 31 2.14 20.17 4.91
C LYS A 31 2.45 19.20 3.75
N GLN A 32 3.73 18.93 3.46
CA GLN A 32 4.09 17.96 2.40
C GLN A 32 3.66 16.53 2.77
N LEU A 33 3.69 16.15 4.04
CA LEU A 33 3.18 14.84 4.48
C LEU A 33 1.65 14.72 4.29
N LYS A 34 0.91 15.83 4.49
CA LYS A 34 -0.53 15.89 4.21
C LYS A 34 -0.83 15.84 2.71
N GLU A 35 -0.15 16.64 1.89
CA GLU A 35 -0.29 16.62 0.42
C GLU A 35 0.08 15.25 -0.16
N LYS A 36 1.17 14.62 0.30
CA LYS A 36 1.56 13.25 -0.08
C LYS A 36 0.47 12.21 0.25
N LYS A 37 -0.14 12.31 1.43
CA LYS A 37 -1.25 11.43 1.86
C LYS A 37 -2.51 11.65 1.03
N GLU A 38 -2.82 12.90 0.68
CA GLU A 38 -3.96 13.25 -0.18
C GLU A 38 -3.79 12.73 -1.61
N ILE A 39 -2.59 12.86 -2.19
CA ILE A 39 -2.27 12.33 -3.51
C ILE A 39 -2.44 10.80 -3.53
N ILE A 40 -1.86 10.08 -2.56
CA ILE A 40 -1.99 8.62 -2.45
C ILE A 40 -3.47 8.19 -2.29
N ALA A 41 -4.27 8.97 -1.55
CA ALA A 41 -5.70 8.72 -1.37
C ALA A 41 -6.54 8.94 -2.65
N THR A 42 -5.97 9.61 -3.66
CA THR A 42 -6.61 9.84 -4.97
C THR A 42 -6.17 8.87 -6.07
N ILE A 43 -5.13 8.06 -5.84
CA ILE A 43 -4.64 7.09 -6.85
C ILE A 43 -5.66 5.96 -7.01
N HIS A 44 -6.26 5.87 -8.20
CA HIS A 44 -7.10 4.74 -8.55
C HIS A 44 -6.26 3.46 -8.63
N HIS A 45 -6.85 2.33 -8.25
CA HIS A 45 -6.16 1.03 -8.23
C HIS A 45 -5.59 0.58 -9.58
N LYS A 46 -6.14 1.10 -10.69
CA LYS A 46 -5.68 0.88 -12.06
C LYS A 46 -4.33 1.55 -12.35
N ASP A 47 -4.07 2.66 -11.66
CA ASP A 47 -2.88 3.51 -11.84
C ASP A 47 -1.82 3.23 -10.77
N LYS A 48 -2.09 2.32 -9.83
CA LYS A 48 -1.09 1.85 -8.88
C LYS A 48 0.08 1.16 -9.62
N PRO A 49 1.31 1.29 -9.13
CA PRO A 49 2.45 0.62 -9.75
C PRO A 49 2.37 -0.90 -9.56
N LYS A 50 3.02 -1.65 -10.47
CA LYS A 50 3.03 -3.13 -10.48
C LYS A 50 4.02 -3.75 -9.50
N VAL A 51 4.32 -3.06 -8.40
CA VAL A 51 5.23 -3.51 -7.35
C VAL A 51 4.48 -3.76 -6.05
N CYS A 52 4.99 -4.70 -5.25
CA CYS A 52 4.43 -4.99 -3.94
C CYS A 52 4.63 -3.79 -2.98
N GLU A 53 3.55 -3.29 -2.39
CA GLU A 53 3.57 -2.16 -1.45
C GLU A 53 4.32 -2.49 -0.14
N LEU A 54 4.48 -3.77 0.23
CA LEU A 54 5.21 -4.16 1.44
C LEU A 54 6.72 -4.39 1.20
N CYS A 55 7.09 -5.02 0.08
CA CYS A 55 8.46 -5.49 -0.12
C CYS A 55 9.13 -5.01 -1.40
N GLY A 56 8.41 -4.29 -2.27
CA GLY A 56 8.93 -3.79 -3.55
C GLY A 56 9.14 -4.85 -4.64
N ASP A 57 8.76 -6.12 -4.41
CA ASP A 57 8.88 -7.17 -5.43
C ASP A 57 7.91 -6.88 -6.58
N TRP A 58 8.41 -6.86 -7.82
CA TRP A 58 7.63 -6.65 -9.05
C TRP A 58 7.04 -7.96 -9.58
N ARG A 59 7.48 -9.11 -9.06
CA ARG A 59 7.08 -10.42 -9.58
C ARG A 59 5.74 -10.85 -9.00
N ARG A 60 4.80 -11.19 -9.88
CA ARG A 60 3.51 -11.82 -9.56
C ARG A 60 2.78 -11.08 -8.43
N THR A 61 2.50 -9.79 -8.67
CA THR A 61 1.70 -8.97 -7.78
C THR A 61 0.21 -9.09 -8.09
N SER A 62 -0.63 -9.13 -7.07
CA SER A 62 -2.08 -9.08 -7.16
C SER A 62 -2.63 -7.95 -6.29
N LEU A 63 -3.86 -7.52 -6.59
CA LEU A 63 -4.61 -6.60 -5.74
C LEU A 63 -5.28 -7.39 -4.61
N HIS A 64 -5.08 -6.92 -3.38
CA HIS A 64 -5.59 -7.54 -2.16
C HIS A 64 -6.39 -6.52 -1.34
N HIS A 65 -7.61 -6.88 -0.94
CA HIS A 65 -8.41 -6.05 -0.04
C HIS A 65 -8.05 -6.37 1.42
N LEU A 66 -7.48 -5.40 2.14
CA LEU A 66 -7.18 -5.56 3.57
C LEU A 66 -8.45 -5.71 4.40
N ILE A 67 -9.51 -4.99 4.02
CA ILE A 67 -10.83 -5.12 4.65
C ILE A 67 -11.77 -5.91 3.72
N PRO A 68 -12.22 -7.11 4.12
CA PRO A 68 -13.13 -7.92 3.31
C PRO A 68 -14.43 -7.19 2.93
N LYS A 69 -14.84 -7.32 1.67
CA LYS A 69 -16.10 -6.76 1.14
C LYS A 69 -17.33 -7.15 1.97
N LEU A 70 -17.31 -8.31 2.63
CA LEU A 70 -18.40 -8.78 3.48
C LEU A 70 -18.58 -7.93 4.75
N ILE A 71 -17.47 -7.55 5.41
CA ILE A 71 -17.48 -6.65 6.58
C ILE A 71 -18.08 -5.31 6.16
N ILE A 72 -17.60 -4.79 5.02
CA ILE A 72 -18.08 -3.55 4.42
C ILE A 72 -19.58 -3.64 4.10
N LYS A 73 -20.05 -4.73 3.50
CA LYS A 73 -21.47 -4.94 3.16
C LYS A 73 -22.35 -4.99 4.43
N ARG A 74 -21.85 -5.56 5.53
CA ARG A 74 -22.56 -5.63 6.82
C ARG A 74 -22.68 -4.26 7.48
N GLU A 75 -21.61 -3.47 7.48
CA GLU A 75 -21.65 -2.07 7.96
C GLU A 75 -22.57 -1.20 7.10
N LYS A 76 -22.52 -1.36 5.76
CA LYS A 76 -23.43 -0.69 4.83
C LYS A 76 -24.90 -0.97 5.17
N LYS A 77 -25.27 -2.19 5.60
CA LYS A 77 -26.65 -2.49 6.00
C LYS A 77 -27.12 -1.67 7.21
N ARG A 78 -26.24 -1.44 8.19
CA ARG A 78 -26.55 -0.68 9.41
C ARG A 78 -26.65 0.83 9.16
N SER A 79 -25.98 1.33 8.12
CA SER A 79 -25.83 2.76 7.83
C SER A 79 -26.73 3.29 6.70
N ARG A 80 -27.63 2.48 6.12
CA ARG A 80 -28.56 2.87 5.04
C ARG A 80 -29.49 4.05 5.36
N LYS A 81 -29.60 4.47 6.62
CA LYS A 81 -30.45 5.59 7.06
C LYS A 81 -29.78 6.97 7.01
N SER A 82 -28.47 7.08 6.74
CA SER A 82 -27.76 8.38 6.82
C SER A 82 -27.31 8.93 5.46
N LYS A 83 -27.58 10.23 5.25
CA LYS A 83 -27.19 11.03 4.06
C LYS A 83 -25.67 10.98 3.78
N LYS A 84 -24.87 10.76 4.84
CA LYS A 84 -23.40 10.59 4.87
C LYS A 84 -22.87 9.36 4.11
N TYR A 85 -23.75 8.47 3.66
CA TYR A 85 -23.40 7.22 2.96
C TYR A 85 -22.92 7.43 1.51
N LYS A 86 -23.46 8.43 0.79
CA LYS A 86 -23.11 8.68 -0.62
C LYS A 86 -21.71 9.29 -0.81
N GLU A 87 -21.22 10.04 0.18
CA GLU A 87 -19.89 10.69 0.15
C GLU A 87 -18.74 9.79 0.60
N ARG A 88 -19.04 8.65 1.22
CA ARG A 88 -18.01 7.64 1.48
C ARG A 88 -17.66 7.01 0.15
N ARG A 89 -16.60 7.53 -0.51
CA ARG A 89 -15.79 6.81 -1.52
C ARG A 89 -15.79 5.34 -1.17
N SER A 90 -15.97 4.45 -2.14
CA SER A 90 -16.23 3.04 -1.85
C SER A 90 -15.14 2.55 -0.88
N PHE A 91 -15.53 2.33 0.39
CA PHE A 91 -14.59 2.02 1.48
C PHE A 91 -13.71 0.81 1.12
N THR A 92 -14.21 -0.02 0.21
CA THR A 92 -13.52 -1.09 -0.53
C THR A 92 -12.32 -0.68 -1.38
N GLU A 93 -12.35 0.48 -2.05
CA GLU A 93 -11.26 0.99 -2.90
C GLU A 93 -10.10 1.55 -2.09
N VAL A 94 -10.39 2.18 -0.95
CA VAL A 94 -9.37 2.80 -0.07
C VAL A 94 -8.46 1.75 0.56
N HIS A 95 -8.97 0.56 0.87
CA HIS A 95 -8.21 -0.52 1.52
C HIS A 95 -7.66 -1.58 0.54
N LEU A 96 -7.43 -1.18 -0.71
CA LEU A 96 -6.90 -2.05 -1.75
C LEU A 96 -5.38 -1.87 -1.89
N VAL A 97 -4.63 -2.95 -1.70
CA VAL A 97 -3.16 -2.96 -1.63
C VAL A 97 -2.58 -3.95 -2.65
N ARG A 98 -1.51 -3.55 -3.35
CA ARG A 98 -0.77 -4.41 -4.28
C ARG A 98 0.22 -5.29 -3.50
N LEU A 99 0.05 -6.61 -3.54
CA LEU A 99 0.92 -7.54 -2.82
C LEU A 99 1.49 -8.61 -3.76
N CYS A 100 2.75 -9.00 -3.58
CA CYS A 100 3.28 -10.19 -4.25
C CYS A 100 2.78 -11.48 -3.59
N LYS A 101 2.79 -12.59 -4.33
CA LYS A 101 2.35 -13.92 -3.86
C LYS A 101 2.87 -14.28 -2.46
N TYR A 102 4.14 -14.00 -2.18
CA TYR A 102 4.76 -14.34 -0.90
C TYR A 102 4.29 -13.44 0.25
N CYS A 103 4.20 -12.13 0.01
CA CYS A 103 3.71 -11.20 1.03
C CYS A 103 2.21 -11.41 1.30
N HIS A 104 1.42 -11.72 0.27
CA HIS A 104 0.01 -12.08 0.45
C HIS A 104 -0.15 -13.34 1.32
N SER A 105 0.63 -14.39 1.04
CA SER A 105 0.61 -15.60 1.87
C SER A 105 1.07 -15.33 3.31
N LYS A 106 2.14 -14.54 3.49
CA LYS A 106 2.63 -14.19 4.83
C LYS A 106 1.63 -13.36 5.62
N LEU A 107 0.94 -12.42 4.97
CA LEU A 107 -0.08 -11.58 5.57
C LEU A 107 -1.21 -12.43 6.18
N HIS A 108 -1.76 -13.40 5.45
CA HIS A 108 -2.80 -14.28 5.99
C HIS A 108 -2.31 -15.30 7.03
N LYS A 109 -0.99 -15.52 7.12
CA LYS A 109 -0.39 -16.32 8.21
C LYS A 109 -0.19 -15.51 9.48
N CYS A 110 -0.01 -14.20 9.37
CA CYS A 110 0.24 -13.31 10.49
C CYS A 110 -1.03 -12.67 11.04
N PHE A 111 -2.00 -12.37 10.17
CA PHE A 111 -3.20 -11.63 10.55
C PHE A 111 -4.47 -12.33 10.07
N THR A 112 -5.45 -12.36 10.96
CA THR A 112 -6.83 -12.66 10.63
C THR A 112 -7.48 -11.48 9.91
N HIS A 113 -8.57 -11.74 9.21
CA HIS A 113 -9.36 -10.66 8.59
C HIS A 113 -9.88 -9.61 9.58
N LYS A 114 -10.08 -10.01 10.84
CA LYS A 114 -10.54 -9.10 11.90
C LYS A 114 -9.43 -8.13 12.29
N GLU A 115 -8.23 -8.65 12.56
CA GLU A 115 -7.05 -7.83 12.90
C GLU A 115 -6.69 -6.85 11.77
N LEU A 116 -6.76 -7.30 10.51
CA LEU A 116 -6.56 -6.41 9.35
C LEU A 116 -7.61 -5.29 9.29
N SER A 117 -8.85 -5.57 9.67
CA SER A 117 -9.91 -4.55 9.64
C SER A 117 -9.84 -3.56 10.81
N GLU A 118 -9.40 -4.01 11.99
CA GLU A 118 -9.47 -3.21 13.22
C GLU A 118 -8.14 -2.48 13.51
N GLN A 119 -7.01 -3.14 13.25
CA GLN A 119 -5.69 -2.67 13.69
C GLN A 119 -4.71 -2.44 12.55
N TYR A 120 -4.79 -3.23 11.47
CA TYR A 120 -3.80 -3.23 10.38
C TYR A 120 -4.43 -2.91 9.01
N SER A 121 -5.13 -1.77 8.95
CA SER A 121 -5.94 -1.39 7.78
C SER A 121 -5.17 -0.74 6.63
N THR A 122 -3.86 -0.51 6.81
CA THR A 122 -2.94 0.07 5.81
C THR A 122 -1.63 -0.72 5.76
N PRO A 123 -0.89 -0.68 4.63
CA PRO A 123 0.41 -1.36 4.50
C PRO A 123 1.47 -0.83 5.49
N ASP A 124 1.38 0.44 5.89
CA ASP A 124 2.30 1.04 6.86
C ASP A 124 2.13 0.38 8.24
N LEU A 125 0.88 0.26 8.73
CA LEU A 125 0.57 -0.40 10.00
C LEU A 125 1.00 -1.87 9.99
N ILE A 126 0.82 -2.56 8.85
CA ILE A 126 1.27 -3.95 8.69
C ILE A 126 2.80 -4.05 8.79
N SER A 127 3.51 -3.05 8.29
CA SER A 127 4.98 -3.03 8.26
C SER A 127 5.60 -2.81 9.64
N GLU A 128 4.86 -2.21 10.57
CA GLU A 128 5.27 -1.97 11.96
C GLU A 128 5.16 -3.21 12.86
N HIS A 129 4.45 -4.27 12.42
CA HIS A 129 4.29 -5.47 13.23
C HIS A 129 5.63 -6.24 13.38
N PRO A 130 6.02 -6.70 14.60
CA PRO A 130 7.32 -7.34 14.83
C PRO A 130 7.66 -8.51 13.89
N ASP A 131 6.69 -9.38 13.60
CA ASP A 131 6.88 -10.50 12.67
C ASP A 131 7.00 -10.08 11.21
N MET A 132 6.39 -8.95 10.87
CA MET A 132 6.47 -8.38 9.53
C MET A 132 7.79 -7.64 9.34
N ILE A 133 8.28 -6.89 10.32
CA ILE A 133 9.57 -6.19 10.25
C ILE A 133 10.70 -7.16 9.88
N LYS A 134 10.85 -8.26 10.63
CA LYS A 134 11.90 -9.26 10.39
C LYS A 134 11.77 -9.87 8.99
N TYR A 135 10.55 -10.23 8.60
CA TYR A 135 10.26 -10.82 7.30
C TYR A 135 10.54 -9.84 6.14
N LEU A 136 10.08 -8.60 6.24
CA LEU A 136 10.23 -7.59 5.20
C LEU A 136 11.69 -7.19 5.03
N LYS A 137 12.46 -7.06 6.11
CA LYS A 137 13.91 -6.79 6.04
C LYS A 137 14.65 -7.84 5.21
N TRP A 138 14.39 -9.12 5.49
CA TRP A 138 14.97 -10.23 4.71
C TRP A 138 14.47 -10.23 3.25
N LYS A 139 13.16 -10.05 3.05
CA LYS A 139 12.54 -10.12 1.72
C LYS A 139 13.00 -8.98 0.82
N LYS A 140 13.09 -7.74 1.33
CA LYS A 140 13.60 -6.57 0.57
C LYS A 140 15.03 -6.79 0.10
N LYS A 141 15.91 -7.33 0.95
CA LYS A 141 17.29 -7.69 0.56
C LYS A 141 17.32 -8.69 -0.60
N LYS A 142 16.45 -9.71 -0.58
CA LYS A 142 16.31 -10.69 -1.67
C LYS A 142 15.80 -10.06 -2.97
N VAL A 143 14.82 -9.15 -2.87
CA VAL A 143 14.28 -8.43 -4.04
C VAL A 143 15.36 -7.60 -4.72
N ILE A 144 16.14 -6.83 -3.95
CA ILE A 144 17.26 -6.04 -4.49
C ILE A 144 18.30 -6.93 -5.17
N HIS A 145 18.68 -8.03 -4.51
CA HIS A 145 19.62 -8.99 -5.06
C HIS A 145 19.15 -9.59 -6.39
N ASP A 146 17.89 -10.01 -6.45
CA ASP A 146 17.29 -10.55 -7.66
C ASP A 146 17.22 -9.48 -8.78
N ARG A 147 16.97 -8.22 -8.43
CA ARG A 147 16.92 -7.11 -9.40
C ARG A 147 18.30 -6.87 -10.01
N LYS A 148 19.34 -6.80 -9.17
CA LYS A 148 20.74 -6.63 -9.63
C LYS A 148 21.17 -7.76 -10.57
N LYS A 149 20.79 -9.00 -10.26
CA LYS A 149 21.06 -10.15 -11.14
C LYS A 149 20.39 -10.05 -12.51
N MET A 150 19.22 -9.41 -12.61
CA MET A 150 18.53 -9.23 -13.89
C MET A 150 19.13 -8.08 -14.72
N VAL A 151 19.64 -7.02 -14.08
CA VAL A 151 20.26 -5.88 -14.77
C VAL A 151 21.66 -6.23 -15.29
N ASN A 152 22.41 -7.04 -14.54
CA ASN A 152 23.78 -7.43 -14.88
C ASN A 152 23.85 -8.63 -15.86
N LYS A 153 22.75 -9.00 -16.50
CA LYS A 153 22.64 -10.11 -17.46
C LYS A 153 22.21 -9.57 -18.81
#